data_AF-A0A1H3YIT7-F1
#
_entry.id   AF-A0A1H3YIT7-F1
#
_cell.length_a   1.000
_cell.length_b   1.000
_cell.length_c   1.000
_cell.angle_alpha   90.00
_cell.angle_beta   90.00
_cell.angle_gamma   90.00
#
_symmetry.space_group_name_H-M   'P 1'
#
loop_
_entity.id
_entity.type
_entity.pdbx_description
1 polymer ?
#
loop_
_entity_poly.entity_id
_entity_poly.type
_entity_poly.pdbx_seq_one_letter_code
_entity_poly.pdbx_strand_id
1 'polypeptide(L)'
;MLDKSVLKQADTETLIETALECGRQQASILAHAEALTDEQIEELIEIEKIRDFSIRLIDWADVKQFESRLHVLQKLDNDNQALLTAKRKALQQDIELLKKRRNVAGEYMNFR
;
A
#
# COMPACT_ATOMS: atom_id res chain seq x y z
N MET A 1 5.87 12.91 10.63
CA MET A 1 4.51 12.62 10.12
C MET A 1 3.82 13.93 9.83
N LEU A 2 3.28 14.10 8.62
CA LEU A 2 2.51 15.30 8.25
C LEU A 2 1.22 15.36 9.09
N ASP A 3 0.94 16.50 9.70
CA ASP A 3 -0.29 16.69 10.47
C ASP A 3 -1.49 16.82 9.52
N LYS A 4 -2.55 16.04 9.77
CA LYS A 4 -3.80 16.09 9.00
C LYS A 4 -4.46 17.47 9.08
N SER A 5 -4.15 18.28 10.09
CA SER A 5 -4.60 19.67 10.19
C SER A 5 -4.04 20.55 9.06
N VAL A 6 -2.79 20.30 8.64
CA VAL A 6 -2.11 21.01 7.55
C VAL A 6 -2.75 20.68 6.21
N LEU A 7 -3.06 19.40 5.98
CA LEU A 7 -3.69 18.95 4.73
C LEU A 7 -5.09 19.53 4.52
N LYS A 8 -5.85 19.81 5.59
CA LYS A 8 -7.17 20.46 5.47
C LYS A 8 -7.12 21.89 4.94
N GLN A 9 -5.97 22.54 5.00
CA GLN A 9 -5.75 23.90 4.51
C GLN A 9 -4.97 23.93 3.19
N ALA A 10 -4.55 22.76 2.69
CA ALA A 10 -3.78 22.64 1.47
C ALA A 10 -4.67 22.87 0.24
N ASP A 11 -4.08 23.47 -0.80
CA ASP A 11 -4.75 23.57 -2.09
C ASP A 11 -4.76 22.24 -2.85
N THR A 12 -5.58 22.16 -3.89
CA THR A 12 -5.73 20.96 -4.72
C THR A 12 -4.42 20.46 -5.31
N GLU A 13 -3.52 21.37 -5.71
CA GLU A 13 -2.21 21.00 -6.24
C GLU A 13 -1.36 20.28 -5.18
N THR A 14 -1.27 20.86 -3.99
CA THR A 14 -0.51 20.30 -2.87
C THR A 14 -1.08 18.94 -2.43
N LEU A 15 -2.40 18.79 -2.44
CA LEU A 15 -3.06 17.52 -2.13
C LEU A 15 -2.75 16.44 -3.17
N ILE A 16 -2.73 16.78 -4.46
CA ILE A 16 -2.34 15.87 -5.54
C ILE A 16 -0.88 15.47 -5.43
N GLU A 17 0.04 16.42 -5.20
CA GLU A 17 1.46 16.12 -5.02
C GLU A 17 1.71 15.24 -3.78
N THR A 18 0.97 15.49 -2.68
CA THR A 18 1.04 14.64 -1.49
C THR A 18 0.59 13.21 -1.80
N ALA A 19 -0.55 13.05 -2.50
CA ALA A 19 -1.04 11.72 -2.88
C ALA A 19 -0.08 10.98 -3.83
N LEU A 20 0.58 11.71 -4.74
CA LEU A 20 1.62 11.18 -5.62
C LEU A 20 2.85 10.73 -4.85
N GLU A 21 3.33 11.55 -3.92
CA GLU A 21 4.48 11.22 -3.08
C GLU A 21 4.21 9.98 -2.23
N CYS A 22 3.02 9.87 -1.64
CA CYS A 22 2.59 8.65 -0.96
C CYS A 22 2.61 7.44 -1.91
N GLY A 23 2.10 7.57 -3.14
CA GLY A 23 2.13 6.50 -4.13
C GLY A 23 3.56 6.05 -4.50
N ARG A 24 4.51 6.99 -4.59
CA ARG A 24 5.94 6.69 -4.83
C ARG A 24 6.60 5.99 -3.65
N GLN A 25 6.30 6.43 -2.42
CA GLN A 25 6.83 5.79 -1.20
C GLN A 25 6.32 4.36 -1.06
N GLN A 26 5.03 4.12 -1.33
CA GLN A 26 4.46 2.77 -1.41
C GLN A 26 5.19 1.91 -2.44
N ALA A 27 5.39 2.43 -3.66
CA ALA A 27 6.11 1.69 -4.72
C ALA A 27 7.55 1.36 -4.31
N SER A 28 8.25 2.30 -3.65
CA SER A 28 9.61 2.10 -3.13
C SER A 28 9.68 0.95 -2.13
N ILE A 29 8.78 0.94 -1.13
CA ILE A 29 8.72 -0.13 -0.12
C ILE A 29 8.39 -1.48 -0.78
N LEU A 30 7.42 -1.50 -1.70
CA LEU A 30 6.95 -2.71 -2.35
C LEU A 30 7.98 -3.31 -3.32
N ALA A 31 8.82 -2.48 -3.96
CA ALA A 31 9.81 -2.90 -4.94
C ALA A 31 11.04 -3.61 -4.33
N HIS A 32 11.32 -3.44 -3.04
CA HIS A 32 12.59 -3.88 -2.44
C HIS A 32 12.47 -5.08 -1.50
N ALA A 33 11.25 -5.52 -1.20
CA ALA A 33 11.02 -6.61 -0.27
C ALA A 33 10.65 -7.91 -1.01
N GLU A 34 11.36 -9.01 -0.80
CA GLU A 34 10.81 -10.36 -1.11
C GLU A 34 9.70 -10.68 -0.10
N ALA A 35 9.94 -10.38 1.18
CA ALA A 35 8.96 -10.37 2.26
C ALA A 35 9.00 -9.01 2.98
N LEU A 36 7.84 -8.42 3.24
CA LEU A 36 7.74 -7.15 3.97
C LEU A 36 7.96 -7.40 5.47
N THR A 37 8.71 -6.53 6.15
CA THR A 37 8.78 -6.55 7.62
C THR A 37 7.51 -5.95 8.23
N ASP A 38 7.27 -6.21 9.51
CA ASP A 38 6.11 -5.62 10.22
C ASP A 38 6.18 -4.09 10.22
N GLU A 39 7.37 -3.50 10.38
CA GLU A 39 7.57 -2.05 10.31
C GLU A 39 7.24 -1.50 8.92
N GLN A 40 7.62 -2.20 7.85
CA GLN A 40 7.29 -1.80 6.48
C GLN A 40 5.79 -1.92 6.19
N ILE A 41 5.11 -2.89 6.80
CA ILE A 41 3.65 -3.03 6.68
C ILE A 41 2.96 -1.87 7.42
N GLU A 42 3.39 -1.56 8.64
CA GLU A 42 2.87 -0.40 9.39
C GLU A 42 3.10 0.91 8.63
N GLU A 43 4.29 1.09 8.06
CA GLU A 43 4.62 2.25 7.22
C GLU A 43 3.71 2.34 5.99
N LEU A 44 3.49 1.25 5.28
CA LEU A 44 2.56 1.20 4.14
C LEU A 44 1.14 1.61 4.54
N ILE A 45 0.65 1.16 5.69
CA ILE A 45 -0.68 1.51 6.23
C ILE A 45 -0.75 3.01 6.55
N GLU A 46 0.28 3.58 7.17
CA GLU A 46 0.31 5.00 7.50
C GLU A 46 0.38 5.88 6.24
N ILE A 47 1.18 5.48 5.25
CA ILE A 47 1.23 6.15 3.95
C ILE A 47 -0.15 6.09 3.27
N GLU A 48 -0.82 4.94 3.28
CA GLU A 48 -2.15 4.77 2.71
C GLU A 48 -3.19 5.68 3.39
N LYS A 49 -3.16 5.79 4.72
CA LYS A 49 -4.04 6.70 5.48
C LYS A 49 -3.85 8.16 5.08
N ILE A 50 -2.61 8.61 4.86
CA ILE A 50 -2.31 9.98 4.45
C ILE A 50 -2.78 10.21 3.02
N ARG A 51 -2.55 9.24 2.14
CA ARG A 51 -2.95 9.28 0.74
C ARG A 51 -4.46 9.37 0.58
N ASP A 52 -5.19 8.46 1.22
CA ASP A 52 -6.66 8.45 1.23
C ASP A 52 -7.23 9.76 1.78
N PHE A 53 -6.62 10.29 2.84
CA PHE A 53 -7.04 11.54 3.42
C PHE A 53 -6.81 12.71 2.46
N SER A 54 -5.68 12.74 1.75
CA SER A 54 -5.37 13.78 0.76
C SER A 54 -6.35 13.72 -0.43
N ILE A 55 -6.60 12.52 -0.96
CA ILE A 55 -7.55 12.30 -2.07
C ILE A 55 -8.97 12.75 -1.72
N ARG A 56 -9.41 12.52 -0.48
CA ARG A 56 -10.74 12.96 0.00
C ARG A 56 -10.88 14.48 0.07
N LEU A 57 -9.79 15.21 0.21
CA LEU A 57 -9.79 16.66 0.32
C LEU A 57 -9.63 17.38 -1.03
N ILE A 58 -9.27 16.65 -2.10
CA ILE A 58 -9.15 17.21 -3.44
C ILE A 58 -10.51 17.77 -3.88
N ASP A 59 -10.53 19.05 -4.27
CA ASP A 59 -11.68 19.63 -4.96
C ASP A 59 -11.66 19.18 -6.43
N TRP A 60 -12.51 18.21 -6.74
CA TRP A 60 -12.60 17.60 -8.07
C TRP A 60 -13.06 18.55 -9.18
N ALA A 61 -13.66 19.69 -8.84
CA ALA A 61 -14.08 20.68 -9.83
C ALA A 61 -12.88 21.34 -10.54
N ASP A 62 -11.76 21.50 -9.83
CA ASP A 62 -10.57 22.22 -10.29
C ASP A 62 -9.47 21.31 -10.86
N VAL A 63 -9.73 20.00 -10.98
CA VAL A 63 -8.68 19.02 -11.31
C VAL A 63 -8.41 18.88 -12.81
N LYS A 64 -9.22 19.51 -13.68
CA LYS A 64 -9.03 19.47 -15.15
C LYS A 64 -7.63 19.91 -15.59
N GLN A 65 -7.01 20.85 -14.86
CA GLN A 65 -5.66 21.31 -15.17
C GLN A 65 -4.55 20.33 -14.71
N PHE A 66 -4.90 19.29 -13.95
CA PHE A 66 -3.96 18.30 -13.38
C PHE A 66 -4.15 16.88 -13.95
N GLU A 67 -4.85 16.72 -15.08
CA GLU A 67 -5.13 15.41 -15.69
C GLU A 67 -3.89 14.53 -15.87
N SER A 68 -2.75 15.11 -16.27
CA SER A 68 -1.50 14.37 -16.41
C SER A 68 -1.00 13.80 -15.09
N ARG A 69 -1.10 14.56 -14.00
CA ARG A 69 -0.71 14.15 -12.64
C ARG A 69 -1.68 13.09 -12.10
N LEU A 70 -2.98 13.24 -12.34
CA LEU A 70 -3.97 12.22 -12.01
C LEU A 70 -3.71 10.90 -12.73
N HIS A 71 -3.32 10.94 -14.01
CA HIS A 71 -2.98 9.73 -14.75
C HIS A 71 -1.75 9.04 -14.15
N VAL A 72 -0.74 9.81 -13.71
CA VAL A 72 0.41 9.24 -12.99
C VAL A 72 -0.02 8.61 -11.68
N LEU A 73 -0.88 9.28 -10.90
CA LEU A 73 -1.42 8.75 -9.64
C LEU A 73 -2.17 7.43 -9.87
N GLN A 74 -3.05 7.39 -10.86
CA GLN A 74 -3.80 6.19 -11.22
C GLN A 74 -2.89 5.04 -11.68
N LYS A 75 -1.83 5.35 -12.43
CA LYS A 75 -0.84 4.34 -12.83
C LYS A 75 -0.12 3.77 -11.61
N LEU A 76 0.37 4.63 -10.72
CA LEU A 76 1.04 4.20 -9.49
C LEU A 76 0.13 3.32 -8.62
N ASP A 77 -1.17 3.62 -8.58
CA ASP A 77 -2.14 2.82 -7.85
C ASP A 77 -2.29 1.42 -8.40
N ASN A 78 -2.45 1.33 -9.71
CA ASN A 78 -2.57 0.04 -10.39
C ASN A 78 -1.32 -0.80 -10.17
N ASP A 79 -0.13 -0.18 -10.26
CA ASP A 79 1.16 -0.83 -10.05
C ASP A 79 1.28 -1.31 -8.59
N ASN A 80 0.99 -0.46 -7.61
CA ASN A 80 1.03 -0.79 -6.18
C ASN A 80 0.03 -1.91 -5.83
N GLN A 81 -1.18 -1.85 -6.39
CA GLN A 81 -2.22 -2.87 -6.16
C GLN A 81 -1.82 -4.22 -6.76
N ALA A 82 -1.19 -4.22 -7.94
CA ALA A 82 -0.66 -5.43 -8.55
C ALA A 82 0.43 -6.06 -7.66
N LEU A 83 1.36 -5.25 -7.16
CA LEU A 83 2.43 -5.70 -6.25
C LEU A 83 1.87 -6.26 -4.93
N LEU A 84 0.93 -5.55 -4.30
CA LEU A 84 0.28 -6.02 -3.06
C LEU A 84 -0.48 -7.34 -3.29
N THR A 85 -1.16 -7.48 -4.43
CA THR A 85 -1.89 -8.71 -4.77
C THR A 85 -0.94 -9.89 -4.94
N ALA A 86 0.19 -9.68 -5.63
CA ALA A 86 1.22 -10.71 -5.79
C ALA A 86 1.81 -11.15 -4.44
N LYS A 87 2.13 -10.20 -3.56
CA LYS A 87 2.64 -10.48 -2.20
C LYS A 87 1.62 -11.23 -1.35
N ARG A 88 0.36 -10.82 -1.37
CA ARG A 88 -0.73 -11.51 -0.65
C ARG A 88 -0.85 -12.97 -1.09
N LYS A 89 -0.74 -13.23 -2.39
CA LYS A 89 -0.78 -14.59 -2.93
C LYS A 89 0.41 -15.43 -2.44
N ALA A 90 1.62 -14.87 -2.41
CA ALA A 90 2.80 -15.56 -1.89
C ALA A 90 2.63 -15.93 -0.39
N LEU A 91 2.19 -14.98 0.43
CA LEU A 91 1.93 -15.23 1.86
C LEU A 91 0.85 -16.30 2.09
N GLN A 92 -0.19 -16.33 1.26
CA GLN A 92 -1.22 -17.37 1.33
C GLN A 92 -0.62 -18.76 1.03
N GLN A 93 0.25 -18.87 0.03
CA GLN A 93 0.95 -20.13 -0.28
C GLN A 93 1.86 -20.57 0.86
N ASP A 94 2.59 -19.64 1.49
CA ASP A 94 3.43 -19.94 2.65
C ASP A 94 2.61 -20.43 3.84
N ILE A 95 1.47 -19.79 4.12
CA ILE A 95 0.54 -20.24 5.17
C ILE A 95 0.04 -21.66 4.88
N GLU A 96 -0.31 -21.97 3.63
CA GLU A 96 -0.74 -23.32 3.25
C GLU A 96 0.38 -24.35 3.42
N LEU A 97 1.62 -24.01 3.04
CA LEU A 97 2.79 -24.86 3.25
C LEU A 97 3.04 -25.11 4.75
N LEU A 98 2.97 -24.08 5.58
CA LEU A 98 3.11 -24.20 7.04
C LEU A 98 2.01 -25.06 7.65
N LYS A 99 0.76 -24.91 7.20
CA LYS A 99 -0.37 -25.77 7.62
C LYS A 99 -0.13 -27.23 7.26
N LYS A 100 0.33 -27.52 6.04
CA LYS A 100 0.68 -28.88 5.60
C LYS A 100 1.79 -29.48 6.45
N ARG A 101 2.88 -28.72 6.69
CA ARG A 101 3.99 -29.15 7.56
C ARG A 101 3.54 -29.45 8.98
N ARG A 102 2.67 -28.60 9.55
CA ARG A 102 2.09 -28.83 10.89
C ARG A 102 1.26 -30.11 10.94
N ASN A 103 0.44 -30.36 9.93
CA ASN A 103 -0.39 -31.56 9.88
C ASN A 103 0.47 -32.83 9.80
N VAL A 104 1.49 -32.85 8.93
CA VAL A 104 2.44 -33.96 8.85
C VAL A 104 3.14 -34.18 10.19
N ALA A 105 3.64 -33.11 10.83
CA ALA A 105 4.27 -33.22 12.15
C ALA A 105 3.31 -33.76 13.24
N GLY A 106 2.04 -33.36 13.20
CA GLY A 106 1.00 -33.88 14.09
C GLY A 106 0.67 -35.36 13.86
N GLU A 107 0.62 -35.80 12.61
CA GLU A 107 0.44 -37.21 12.25
C GLU A 107 1.61 -38.08 12.73
N TYR A 108 2.85 -37.60 12.61
CA TYR A 108 4.03 -38.30 13.14
C TYR A 108 4.06 -38.37 14.68
N MET A 109 3.49 -37.39 15.40
CA MET A 109 3.40 -37.44 16.86
C MET A 109 2.32 -38.41 17.36
N ASN A 110 1.21 -38.57 16.63
CA ASN A 110 0.14 -39.53 16.98
C ASN A 110 0.50 -41.00 16.66
N PHE A 111 1.59 -41.23 15.92
CA PHE A 111 2.10 -42.57 15.59
C PHE A 111 3.11 -43.11 16.63
N ARG A 112 3.49 -42.32 17.64
CA ARG A 112 4.31 -42.73 18.80
C ARG A 112 3.43 -42.93 20.02
#